data_AF-A0A6L3X8E3-F1
#
_entry.id   AF-A0A6L3X8E3-F1
#
_cell.length_a   1.000
_cell.length_b   1.000
_cell.length_c   1.000
_cell.angle_alpha   90.00
_cell.angle_beta   90.00
_cell.angle_gamma   90.00
#
_symmetry.space_group_name_H-M   'P 1'
#
loop_
_entity.id
_entity.type
_entity.pdbx_description
1 polymer ?
#
loop_
_entity_poly.entity_id
_entity_poly.type
_entity_poly.pdbx_seq_one_letter_code
_entity_poly.pdbx_strand_id
1 'polypeptide(L)'
;IINRAEALPLDSNHVNTEEARLKYRYLDLRRPEMAQRLKTRAKITSLVRRFMDDHGFLDIETPMLTKATPEGARDYLVPSRVHKGKFYALPQSPQLFKQLLMMSGFDRYYQIVKCFRDEDLRADRQPEFTQIDVETSFMTAEQVREVMEALVRSLWNDVKGVELGDFPVMTFAEAERRYGSDKPDLRNPMELVDVADLVKAVEFAVFAGPANDPKGRVAALRVPGGAALS
;
A
#
# COMPACT_ATOMS: atom_id res chain seq x y z
N ILE A 1 29.25 -6.68 -35.44
CA ILE A 1 27.81 -6.39 -35.20
C ILE A 1 27.17 -7.69 -34.72
N ILE A 2 26.73 -7.78 -33.46
CA ILE A 2 26.09 -9.01 -32.91
C ILE A 2 24.66 -9.13 -33.43
N ASN A 3 23.89 -8.05 -33.40
CA ASN A 3 22.58 -7.96 -34.05
C ASN A 3 22.31 -6.51 -34.47
N ARG A 4 21.56 -6.31 -35.56
CA ARG A 4 21.11 -4.99 -36.01
C ARG A 4 19.75 -4.65 -35.36
N ALA A 5 19.40 -3.37 -35.35
CA ALA A 5 18.08 -2.90 -34.93
C ALA A 5 17.47 -2.06 -36.05
N GLU A 6 16.16 -2.18 -36.23
CA GLU A 6 15.37 -1.23 -37.03
C GLU A 6 15.29 0.14 -36.34
N ALA A 7 14.68 1.12 -37.00
CA ALA A 7 14.41 2.42 -36.40
C ALA A 7 13.59 2.25 -35.11
N LEU A 8 14.07 2.82 -34.01
CA LEU A 8 13.46 2.60 -32.70
C LEU A 8 12.14 3.39 -32.57
N PRO A 9 11.06 2.77 -32.06
CA PRO A 9 9.78 3.44 -31.86
C PRO A 9 9.74 4.34 -30.61
N LEU A 10 10.83 4.40 -29.84
CA LEU A 10 11.02 5.31 -28.71
C LEU A 10 12.29 6.13 -28.95
N ASP A 11 12.16 7.45 -28.94
CA ASP A 11 13.31 8.35 -29.09
C ASP A 11 13.99 8.55 -27.73
N SER A 12 15.27 8.20 -27.62
CA SER A 12 16.03 8.36 -26.38
C SER A 12 16.31 9.81 -25.98
N ASN A 13 16.15 10.77 -26.90
CA ASN A 13 16.39 12.19 -26.67
C ASN A 13 15.15 12.92 -26.13
N HIS A 14 13.99 12.25 -26.12
CA HIS A 14 12.73 12.85 -25.70
C HIS A 14 12.04 12.04 -24.60
N VAL A 15 11.21 12.74 -23.82
CA VAL A 15 10.26 12.07 -22.92
C VAL A 15 9.10 11.56 -23.76
N ASN A 16 9.14 10.26 -24.07
CA ASN A 16 8.08 9.58 -24.83
C ASN A 16 6.77 9.49 -24.02
N THR A 17 5.63 9.40 -24.72
CA THR A 17 4.32 9.23 -24.09
C THR A 17 4.25 7.93 -23.28
N GLU A 18 3.42 7.91 -22.22
CA GLU A 18 3.25 6.69 -21.40
C GLU A 18 2.68 5.54 -22.24
N GLU A 19 1.74 5.82 -23.14
CA GLU A 19 1.18 4.83 -24.07
C GLU A 19 2.26 4.15 -24.92
N ALA A 20 3.15 4.92 -25.56
CA ALA A 20 4.23 4.37 -26.36
C ALA A 20 5.21 3.55 -25.50
N ARG A 21 5.53 4.06 -24.30
CA ARG A 21 6.42 3.40 -23.35
C ARG A 21 5.85 2.08 -22.82
N LEU A 22 4.53 1.99 -22.62
CA LEU A 22 3.85 0.74 -22.24
C LEU A 22 3.78 -0.23 -23.41
N LYS A 23 3.46 0.25 -24.62
CA LYS A 23 3.43 -0.57 -25.85
C LYS A 23 4.79 -1.20 -26.15
N TYR A 24 5.87 -0.44 -25.97
CA TYR A 24 7.24 -0.88 -26.21
C TYR A 24 8.02 -1.02 -24.90
N ARG A 25 7.40 -1.59 -23.87
CA ARG A 25 7.98 -1.66 -22.52
C ARG A 25 9.35 -2.34 -22.48
N TYR A 26 9.60 -3.33 -23.33
CA TYR A 26 10.89 -4.00 -23.45
C TYR A 26 12.04 -3.07 -23.92
N LEU A 27 11.73 -1.98 -24.64
CA LEU A 27 12.69 -0.91 -24.95
C LEU A 27 12.76 0.12 -23.82
N ASP A 28 11.61 0.54 -23.28
CA ASP A 28 11.54 1.52 -22.18
C ASP A 28 12.32 1.03 -20.93
N LEU A 29 12.29 -0.28 -20.65
CA LEU A 29 13.03 -0.90 -19.55
C LEU A 29 14.55 -0.87 -19.72
N ARG A 30 15.06 -0.58 -20.92
CA ARG A 30 16.51 -0.39 -21.15
C ARG A 30 17.00 0.97 -20.65
N ARG A 31 16.09 1.93 -20.41
CA ARG A 31 16.47 3.24 -19.84
C ARG A 31 17.06 3.03 -18.44
N PRO A 32 18.20 3.67 -18.11
CA PRO A 32 18.86 3.49 -16.82
C PRO A 32 17.93 3.69 -15.62
N GLU A 33 17.04 4.68 -15.68
CA GLU A 33 16.05 4.97 -14.64
C GLU A 33 15.12 3.78 -14.37
N MET A 34 14.58 3.16 -15.43
CA MET A 34 13.65 2.03 -15.33
C MET A 34 14.37 0.79 -14.85
N ALA A 35 15.54 0.50 -15.43
CA ALA A 35 16.38 -0.60 -15.00
C ALA A 35 16.79 -0.47 -13.53
N GLN A 36 17.16 0.73 -13.09
CA GLN A 36 17.55 0.99 -11.71
C GLN A 36 16.38 0.78 -10.74
N ARG A 37 15.15 1.20 -11.10
CA ARG A 37 13.96 0.92 -10.27
C ARG A 37 13.73 -0.59 -10.08
N LEU A 38 13.87 -1.39 -11.13
CA LEU A 38 13.74 -2.85 -11.04
C LEU A 38 14.87 -3.50 -10.24
N LYS A 39 16.13 -3.06 -10.43
CA LYS A 39 17.27 -3.51 -9.61
C LYS A 39 17.07 -3.16 -8.13
N THR A 40 16.58 -1.96 -7.83
CA THR A 40 16.25 -1.54 -6.48
C THR A 40 15.13 -2.40 -5.90
N ARG A 41 14.07 -2.70 -6.67
CA ARG A 41 13.01 -3.63 -6.24
C ARG A 41 13.57 -5.01 -5.90
N ALA A 42 14.45 -5.57 -6.73
CA ALA A 42 15.09 -6.85 -6.48
C ALA A 42 15.96 -6.82 -5.20
N LYS A 43 16.72 -5.73 -4.99
CA LYS A 43 17.48 -5.51 -3.75
C LYS A 43 16.57 -5.46 -2.53
N ILE A 44 15.46 -4.69 -2.60
CA ILE A 44 14.47 -4.61 -1.52
C ILE A 44 13.93 -6.00 -1.18
N THR A 45 13.49 -6.79 -2.17
CA THR A 45 12.96 -8.13 -1.91
C THR A 45 14.02 -9.07 -1.33
N SER A 46 15.29 -8.94 -1.73
CA SER A 46 16.38 -9.71 -1.15
C SER A 46 16.62 -9.36 0.32
N LEU A 47 16.53 -8.07 0.68
CA LEU A 47 16.69 -7.60 2.05
C LEU A 47 15.53 -8.03 2.94
N VAL A 48 14.29 -7.94 2.42
CA VAL A 48 13.10 -8.46 3.11
C VAL A 48 13.28 -9.93 3.44
N ARG A 49 13.61 -10.77 2.44
CA ARG A 49 13.79 -12.21 2.66
C ARG A 49 14.83 -12.50 3.75
N ARG A 50 16.02 -11.89 3.61
CA ARG A 50 17.10 -12.03 4.60
C ARG A 50 16.65 -11.62 6.00
N PHE A 51 16.01 -10.45 6.13
CA PHE A 51 15.51 -9.98 7.41
C PHE A 51 14.52 -10.97 8.02
N MET A 52 13.54 -11.43 7.24
CA MET A 52 12.51 -12.35 7.73
C MET A 52 13.10 -13.70 8.14
N ASP A 53 14.02 -14.24 7.34
CA ASP A 53 14.75 -15.48 7.63
C ASP A 53 15.58 -15.35 8.94
N ASP A 54 16.31 -14.24 9.10
CA ASP A 54 17.11 -13.95 10.30
C ASP A 54 16.23 -13.80 11.57
N HIS A 55 14.94 -13.45 11.42
CA HIS A 55 13.96 -13.35 12.51
C HIS A 55 13.10 -14.62 12.71
N GLY A 56 13.47 -15.72 12.05
CA GLY A 56 12.84 -17.03 12.22
C GLY A 56 11.48 -17.18 11.55
N PHE A 57 11.14 -16.32 10.57
CA PHE A 57 9.94 -16.50 9.76
C PHE A 57 10.18 -17.53 8.66
N LEU A 58 9.14 -18.31 8.33
CA LEU A 58 9.18 -19.29 7.26
C LEU A 58 8.53 -18.75 5.98
N ASP A 59 9.24 -18.82 4.85
CA ASP A 59 8.69 -18.54 3.52
C ASP A 59 7.87 -19.75 3.03
N ILE A 60 6.55 -19.65 3.11
CA ILE A 60 5.63 -20.74 2.74
C ILE A 60 4.74 -20.28 1.58
N GLU A 61 4.75 -21.00 0.47
CA GLU A 61 3.87 -20.68 -0.66
C GLU A 61 2.42 -21.06 -0.37
N THR A 62 1.49 -20.22 -0.81
CA THR A 62 0.04 -20.47 -0.70
C THR A 62 -0.61 -20.55 -2.07
N PRO A 63 -1.66 -21.37 -2.27
CA PRO A 63 -2.24 -21.61 -3.58
C PRO A 63 -2.95 -20.37 -4.15
N MET A 64 -2.84 -20.20 -5.48
CA MET A 64 -3.49 -19.10 -6.21
C MET A 64 -4.90 -19.41 -6.69
N LEU A 65 -5.29 -20.68 -6.77
CA LEU A 65 -6.64 -21.08 -7.16
C LEU A 65 -7.45 -21.40 -5.91
N THR A 66 -8.12 -20.38 -5.38
CA THR A 66 -8.85 -20.45 -4.12
C THR A 66 -10.35 -20.56 -4.34
N LYS A 67 -11.11 -20.62 -3.24
CA LYS A 67 -12.58 -20.51 -3.26
C LYS A 67 -12.96 -19.03 -3.17
N ALA A 68 -13.92 -18.60 -3.96
CA ALA A 68 -14.48 -17.25 -3.90
C ALA A 68 -15.11 -16.97 -2.52
N THR A 69 -14.89 -15.77 -1.99
CA THR A 69 -15.50 -15.28 -0.76
C THR A 69 -16.25 -13.98 -1.04
N PRO A 70 -17.50 -13.81 -0.55
CA PRO A 70 -18.33 -12.66 -0.89
C PRO A 70 -17.91 -11.34 -0.20
N GLU A 71 -16.98 -11.39 0.74
CA GLU A 71 -16.50 -10.23 1.51
C GLU A 71 -15.19 -9.69 0.94
N GLY A 72 -14.99 -8.37 1.01
CA GLY A 72 -13.79 -7.69 0.52
C GLY A 72 -13.99 -7.03 -0.86
N ALA A 73 -12.97 -7.11 -1.71
CA ALA A 73 -13.02 -6.64 -3.10
C ALA A 73 -13.68 -7.70 -4.00
N ARG A 74 -13.89 -7.37 -5.28
CA ARG A 74 -14.32 -8.37 -6.27
C ARG A 74 -13.17 -9.31 -6.65
N ASP A 75 -13.47 -10.60 -6.73
CA ASP A 75 -12.52 -11.65 -7.13
C ASP A 75 -12.43 -11.81 -8.65
N TYR A 76 -11.21 -12.05 -9.17
CA TYR A 76 -11.04 -12.62 -10.50
C TYR A 76 -11.40 -14.11 -10.49
N LEU A 77 -12.28 -14.52 -11.41
CA LEU A 77 -12.75 -15.91 -11.50
C LEU A 77 -12.03 -16.70 -12.60
N VAL A 78 -11.66 -17.94 -12.27
CA VAL A 78 -11.05 -18.89 -13.21
C VAL A 78 -11.99 -20.09 -13.38
N PRO A 79 -12.61 -20.29 -14.56
CA PRO A 79 -13.55 -21.38 -14.76
C PRO A 79 -12.87 -22.76 -14.68
N SER A 80 -13.49 -23.70 -13.96
CA SER A 80 -12.97 -25.06 -13.85
C SER A 80 -13.39 -25.91 -15.05
N ARG A 81 -12.42 -26.46 -15.78
CA ARG A 81 -12.68 -27.45 -16.83
C ARG A 81 -13.24 -28.76 -16.25
N VAL A 82 -12.82 -29.14 -15.05
CA VAL A 82 -13.16 -30.42 -14.42
C VAL A 82 -14.53 -30.36 -13.75
N HIS A 83 -14.85 -29.26 -13.09
CA HIS A 83 -16.09 -29.09 -12.35
C HIS A 83 -17.02 -28.11 -13.08
N LYS A 84 -17.87 -28.63 -13.97
CA LYS A 84 -18.83 -27.84 -14.74
C LYS A 84 -19.66 -26.92 -13.84
N GLY A 85 -19.69 -25.64 -14.18
CA GLY A 85 -20.43 -24.61 -13.44
C GLY A 85 -19.74 -24.11 -12.16
N LYS A 86 -18.52 -24.57 -11.86
CA LYS A 86 -17.72 -24.09 -10.72
C LYS A 86 -16.52 -23.26 -11.20
N PHE A 87 -16.11 -22.35 -10.33
CA PHE A 87 -15.02 -21.41 -10.56
C PHE A 87 -14.06 -21.45 -9.37
N TYR A 88 -12.78 -21.23 -9.66
CA TYR A 88 -11.81 -20.79 -8.66
C TYR A 88 -11.80 -19.26 -8.63
N ALA A 89 -11.29 -18.70 -7.53
CA ALA A 89 -10.98 -17.29 -7.41
C ALA A 89 -9.47 -17.09 -7.28
N LEU A 90 -8.94 -16.00 -7.83
CA LEU A 90 -7.59 -15.55 -7.52
C LEU A 90 -7.60 -14.78 -6.18
N PRO A 91 -6.63 -14.99 -5.29
CA PRO A 91 -6.67 -14.44 -3.94
C PRO A 91 -6.44 -12.93 -3.92
N GLN A 92 -7.27 -12.22 -3.16
CA GLN A 92 -7.05 -10.82 -2.81
C GLN A 92 -5.89 -10.63 -1.84
N SER A 93 -5.62 -11.66 -1.04
CA SER A 93 -4.50 -11.86 -0.14
C SER A 93 -4.53 -13.33 0.34
N PRO A 94 -3.44 -13.89 0.87
CA PRO A 94 -3.42 -15.23 1.47
C PRO A 94 -4.01 -15.28 2.90
N GLN A 95 -4.88 -14.33 3.29
CA GLN A 95 -5.35 -14.14 4.67
C GLN A 95 -5.86 -15.42 5.36
N LEU A 96 -6.69 -16.21 4.69
CA LEU A 96 -7.20 -17.46 5.28
C LEU A 96 -6.09 -18.51 5.39
N PHE A 97 -5.17 -18.58 4.44
CA PHE A 97 -4.08 -19.55 4.45
C PHE A 97 -3.06 -19.26 5.54
N LYS A 98 -2.65 -18.01 5.72
CA LYS A 98 -1.70 -17.66 6.79
C LYS A 98 -2.26 -17.94 8.19
N GLN A 99 -3.57 -17.72 8.39
CA GLN A 99 -4.24 -18.10 9.63
C GLN A 99 -4.29 -19.63 9.82
N LEU A 100 -4.58 -20.40 8.76
CA LEU A 100 -4.49 -21.86 8.78
C LEU A 100 -3.07 -22.34 9.10
N LEU A 101 -2.03 -21.65 8.61
CA LEU A 101 -0.64 -21.97 8.93
C LEU A 101 -0.33 -21.73 10.40
N MET A 102 -0.82 -20.64 11.00
CA MET A 102 -0.69 -20.43 12.46
C MET A 102 -1.36 -21.57 13.24
N MET A 103 -2.58 -21.97 12.84
CA MET A 103 -3.27 -23.11 13.45
C MET A 103 -2.56 -24.46 13.19
N SER A 104 -1.75 -24.55 12.15
CA SER A 104 -0.95 -25.75 11.82
C SER A 104 0.33 -25.86 12.67
N GLY A 105 0.57 -24.91 13.57
CA GLY A 105 1.73 -24.92 14.48
C GLY A 105 2.95 -24.19 13.94
N PHE A 106 2.86 -23.52 12.79
CA PHE A 106 3.91 -22.61 12.35
C PHE A 106 3.85 -21.33 13.18
N ASP A 107 4.92 -21.00 13.90
CA ASP A 107 4.93 -19.84 14.81
C ASP A 107 5.02 -18.51 14.05
N ARG A 108 5.80 -18.47 12.98
CA ARG A 108 6.07 -17.27 12.18
C ARG A 108 6.13 -17.59 10.71
N TYR A 109 5.36 -16.87 9.92
CA TYR A 109 5.22 -17.09 8.49
C TYR A 109 5.36 -15.77 7.74
N TYR A 110 6.01 -15.82 6.58
CA TYR A 110 5.97 -14.73 5.62
C TYR A 110 5.88 -15.25 4.18
N GLN A 111 5.48 -14.38 3.26
CA GLN A 111 5.51 -14.66 1.82
C GLN A 111 5.56 -13.37 1.02
N ILE A 112 6.40 -13.32 -0.03
CA ILE A 112 6.30 -12.28 -1.06
C ILE A 112 5.38 -12.79 -2.17
N VAL A 113 4.10 -12.42 -2.09
CA VAL A 113 3.01 -13.10 -2.80
C VAL A 113 2.29 -12.18 -3.79
N LYS A 114 1.78 -12.75 -4.88
CA LYS A 114 0.92 -12.05 -5.83
C LYS A 114 -0.53 -12.02 -5.32
N CYS A 115 -1.16 -10.87 -5.48
CA CYS A 115 -2.54 -10.63 -5.07
C CYS A 115 -3.32 -9.97 -6.20
N PHE A 116 -4.61 -10.27 -6.25
CA PHE A 116 -5.49 -9.92 -7.36
C PHE A 116 -6.78 -9.26 -6.85
N ARG A 117 -7.16 -8.11 -7.42
CA ARG A 117 -8.40 -7.41 -7.09
C ARG A 117 -9.04 -6.90 -8.37
N ASP A 118 -10.29 -7.30 -8.62
CA ASP A 118 -11.06 -6.86 -9.79
C ASP A 118 -11.77 -5.52 -9.52
N GLU A 119 -10.95 -4.48 -9.33
CA GLU A 119 -11.36 -3.12 -8.97
C GLU A 119 -10.80 -2.10 -9.96
N ASP A 120 -11.44 -0.92 -10.02
CA ASP A 120 -10.96 0.18 -10.85
C ASP A 120 -9.53 0.63 -10.45
N LEU A 121 -8.72 0.94 -11.46
CA LEU A 121 -7.34 1.34 -11.29
C LEU A 121 -7.22 2.78 -10.78
N ARG A 122 -6.13 3.05 -10.05
CA ARG A 122 -5.67 4.39 -9.68
C ARG A 122 -4.16 4.47 -9.88
N ALA A 123 -3.57 5.66 -9.73
CA ALA A 123 -2.13 5.85 -9.88
C ALA A 123 -1.29 4.90 -9.00
N ASP A 124 -1.82 4.50 -7.84
CA ASP A 124 -1.23 3.60 -6.86
C ASP A 124 -1.92 2.22 -6.78
N ARG A 125 -2.90 1.93 -7.65
CA ARG A 125 -3.70 0.70 -7.60
C ARG A 125 -3.68 -0.03 -8.95
N GLN A 126 -3.16 -1.25 -8.92
CA GLN A 126 -3.14 -2.18 -10.05
C GLN A 126 -3.95 -3.44 -9.70
N PRO A 127 -4.60 -4.09 -10.69
CA PRO A 127 -5.43 -5.28 -10.45
C PRO A 127 -4.60 -6.48 -10.00
N GLU A 128 -3.35 -6.56 -10.45
CA GLU A 128 -2.34 -7.51 -9.95
C GLU A 128 -1.23 -6.74 -9.25
N PHE A 129 -0.95 -7.08 -8.00
CA PHE A 129 0.10 -6.46 -7.21
C PHE A 129 0.82 -7.49 -6.34
N THR A 130 1.88 -7.07 -5.66
CA THR A 130 2.70 -7.95 -4.82
C THR A 130 2.64 -7.44 -3.39
N GLN A 131 2.35 -8.33 -2.45
CA GLN A 131 2.39 -8.05 -1.02
C GLN A 131 3.59 -8.75 -0.38
N ILE A 132 4.08 -8.17 0.71
CA ILE A 132 4.88 -8.87 1.72
C ILE A 132 3.86 -9.25 2.79
N ASP A 133 3.39 -10.48 2.75
CA ASP A 133 2.42 -11.00 3.70
C ASP A 133 3.15 -11.65 4.88
N VAL A 134 2.66 -11.40 6.08
CA VAL A 134 3.30 -11.80 7.35
C VAL A 134 2.21 -12.22 8.33
N GLU A 135 2.49 -13.27 9.10
CA GLU A 135 1.64 -13.72 10.21
C GLU A 135 2.50 -14.30 11.34
N THR A 136 2.06 -14.11 12.58
CA THR A 136 2.77 -14.58 13.79
C THR A 136 1.79 -15.15 14.80
N SER A 137 2.19 -16.19 15.52
CA SER A 137 1.48 -16.74 16.67
C SER A 137 1.99 -16.12 17.98
N PHE A 138 1.12 -16.09 19.00
CA PHE A 138 1.48 -15.69 20.38
C PHE A 138 2.12 -14.30 20.55
N MET A 139 1.90 -13.39 19.59
CA MET A 139 2.38 -12.01 19.64
C MET A 139 1.23 -11.01 19.73
N THR A 140 1.43 -9.91 20.45
CA THR A 140 0.48 -8.79 20.49
C THR A 140 0.67 -7.87 19.28
N ALA A 141 -0.28 -6.97 19.06
CA ALA A 141 -0.19 -5.99 17.98
C ALA A 141 1.06 -5.09 18.10
N GLU A 142 1.48 -4.74 19.32
CA GLU A 142 2.68 -3.96 19.61
C GLU A 142 3.94 -4.72 19.17
N GLN A 143 4.04 -6.00 19.51
CA GLN A 143 5.19 -6.84 19.17
C GLN A 143 5.29 -7.08 17.65
N VAL A 144 4.14 -7.24 16.98
CA VAL A 144 4.12 -7.32 15.50
C VAL A 144 4.60 -6.00 14.89
N ARG A 145 4.11 -4.86 15.39
CA ARG A 145 4.55 -3.53 14.92
C ARG A 145 6.05 -3.33 15.11
N GLU A 146 6.61 -3.75 16.24
CA GLU A 146 8.05 -3.64 16.52
C GLU A 146 8.90 -4.34 15.45
N VAL A 147 8.57 -5.59 15.11
CA VAL A 147 9.31 -6.35 14.09
C VAL A 147 9.14 -5.74 12.70
N MET A 148 7.92 -5.30 12.36
CA MET A 148 7.65 -4.67 11.06
C MET A 148 8.29 -3.29 10.93
N GLU A 149 8.34 -2.51 12.02
CA GLU A 149 9.05 -1.24 12.08
C GLU A 149 10.56 -1.45 11.90
N ALA A 150 11.15 -2.43 12.58
CA ALA A 150 12.55 -2.80 12.41
C ALA A 150 12.87 -3.21 10.95
N LEU A 151 11.97 -3.96 10.29
CA LEU A 151 12.08 -4.27 8.87
C LEU A 151 12.10 -2.99 8.03
N VAL A 152 11.15 -2.08 8.21
CA VAL A 152 11.08 -0.84 7.41
C VAL A 152 12.29 0.06 7.66
N ARG A 153 12.73 0.21 8.91
CA ARG A 153 13.92 0.99 9.27
C ARG A 153 15.17 0.43 8.61
N SER A 154 15.39 -0.88 8.69
CA SER A 154 16.56 -1.53 8.06
C SER A 154 16.53 -1.37 6.53
N LEU A 155 15.37 -1.51 5.88
CA LEU A 155 15.23 -1.30 4.44
C LEU A 155 15.59 0.12 4.02
N TRP A 156 15.16 1.14 4.76
CA TRP A 156 15.48 2.54 4.43
C TRP A 156 16.96 2.82 4.60
N ASN A 157 17.58 2.31 5.67
CA ASN A 157 19.01 2.45 5.87
C ASN A 157 19.81 1.76 4.75
N ASP A 158 19.53 0.49 4.46
CA ASP A 158 20.29 -0.30 3.49
C ASP A 158 20.12 0.16 2.03
N VAL A 159 18.96 0.75 1.69
CA VAL A 159 18.64 1.18 0.32
C VAL A 159 18.94 2.66 0.10
N LYS A 160 18.75 3.50 1.11
CA LYS A 160 18.86 4.97 0.99
C LYS A 160 19.87 5.61 1.93
N GLY A 161 20.42 4.90 2.90
CA GLY A 161 21.29 5.46 3.94
C GLY A 161 20.56 6.43 4.85
N VAL A 162 19.25 6.23 5.04
CA VAL A 162 18.38 7.11 5.85
C VAL A 162 17.93 6.37 7.09
N GLU A 163 18.29 6.93 8.25
CA GLU A 163 17.77 6.51 9.55
C GLU A 163 16.41 7.19 9.81
N LEU A 164 15.34 6.40 9.88
CA LEU A 164 13.98 6.92 10.08
C LEU A 164 13.67 7.32 11.53
N GLY A 165 14.43 6.82 12.50
CA GLY A 165 14.08 6.91 13.92
C GLY A 165 12.89 6.02 14.30
N ASP A 166 12.34 6.26 15.49
CA ASP A 166 11.18 5.54 16.00
C ASP A 166 9.89 6.08 15.38
N PHE A 167 8.94 5.19 15.05
CA PHE A 167 7.71 5.62 14.39
C PHE A 167 6.71 6.23 15.37
N PRO A 168 6.16 7.42 15.08
CA PRO A 168 5.09 7.97 15.90
C PRO A 168 3.83 7.11 15.78
N VAL A 169 3.21 6.80 16.91
CA VAL A 169 1.94 6.06 16.97
C VAL A 169 0.80 7.05 17.17
N MET A 170 -0.18 7.00 16.27
CA MET A 170 -1.36 7.87 16.29
C MET A 170 -2.61 7.01 16.24
N THR A 171 -3.61 7.35 17.08
CA THR A 171 -4.91 6.66 17.02
C THR A 171 -5.68 7.09 15.78
N PHE A 172 -6.58 6.22 15.29
CA PHE A 172 -7.48 6.56 14.19
C PHE A 172 -8.26 7.87 14.47
N ALA A 173 -8.83 7.99 15.66
CA ALA A 173 -9.61 9.17 16.06
C ALA A 173 -8.75 10.45 16.06
N GLU A 174 -7.49 10.37 16.47
CA GLU A 174 -6.59 11.52 16.42
C GLU A 174 -6.23 11.89 14.97
N ALA A 175 -5.93 10.91 14.12
CA ALA A 175 -5.59 11.12 12.71
C ALA A 175 -6.76 11.76 11.94
N GLU A 176 -7.97 11.25 12.11
CA GLU A 176 -9.19 11.82 11.52
C GLU A 176 -9.47 13.23 12.07
N ARG A 177 -9.28 13.43 13.37
CA ARG A 177 -9.48 14.75 13.99
C ARG A 177 -8.47 15.77 13.47
N ARG A 178 -7.17 15.48 13.47
CA ARG A 178 -6.13 16.47 13.14
C ARG A 178 -5.89 16.63 11.63
N TYR A 179 -6.13 15.59 10.84
CA TYR A 179 -5.76 15.59 9.42
C TYR A 179 -6.88 15.18 8.48
N GLY A 180 -8.02 14.70 8.98
CA GLY A 180 -9.12 14.23 8.14
C GLY A 180 -8.73 13.02 7.27
N SER A 181 -7.74 12.23 7.71
CA SER A 181 -7.22 11.09 6.97
C SER A 181 -6.70 10.02 7.91
N ASP A 182 -6.94 8.76 7.57
CA ASP A 182 -6.40 7.55 8.21
C ASP A 182 -4.94 7.25 7.80
N LYS A 183 -4.37 8.05 6.90
CA LYS A 183 -2.98 7.97 6.41
C LYS A 183 -2.37 9.38 6.28
N PRO A 184 -2.24 10.12 7.39
CA PRO A 184 -1.83 11.52 7.37
C PRO A 184 -0.43 11.70 6.79
N ASP A 185 -0.24 12.71 5.95
CA ASP A 185 1.08 13.13 5.49
C ASP A 185 1.71 14.09 6.51
N LEU A 186 2.51 13.55 7.42
CA LEU A 186 3.15 14.32 8.50
C LEU A 186 4.25 15.28 8.01
N ARG A 187 4.57 15.29 6.71
CA ARG A 187 5.44 16.31 6.11
C ARG A 187 4.70 17.64 5.93
N ASN A 188 3.36 17.60 5.87
CA ASN A 188 2.53 18.78 5.85
C ASN A 188 2.26 19.23 7.30
N PRO A 189 2.73 20.43 7.72
CA PRO A 189 2.56 20.90 9.09
C PRO A 189 1.14 21.42 9.39
N MET A 190 0.26 21.48 8.39
CA MET A 190 -1.10 21.98 8.58
C MET A 190 -2.00 20.96 9.26
N GLU A 191 -2.85 21.45 10.17
CA GLU A 191 -3.79 20.64 10.94
C GLU A 191 -5.18 21.26 10.94
N LEU A 192 -6.18 20.39 11.08
CA LEU A 192 -7.57 20.73 11.36
C LEU A 192 -7.73 21.01 12.85
N VAL A 193 -8.38 22.13 13.17
CA VAL A 193 -8.72 22.53 14.54
C VAL A 193 -10.23 22.59 14.67
N ASP A 194 -10.79 21.85 15.62
CA ASP A 194 -12.22 21.88 15.90
C ASP A 194 -12.63 23.22 16.52
N VAL A 195 -13.67 23.83 15.98
CA VAL A 195 -14.18 25.16 16.41
C VAL A 195 -15.72 25.17 16.54
N ALA A 196 -16.34 24.00 16.50
CA ALA A 196 -17.79 23.85 16.56
C ALA A 196 -18.40 24.45 17.83
N ASP A 197 -17.71 24.32 18.97
CA ASP A 197 -18.09 24.90 20.25
C ASP A 197 -18.22 26.43 20.21
N LEU A 198 -17.41 27.11 19.39
CA LEU A 198 -17.41 28.57 19.25
C LEU A 198 -18.58 29.10 18.39
N VAL A 199 -19.19 28.25 17.56
CA VAL A 199 -20.17 28.66 16.53
C VAL A 199 -21.57 28.06 16.73
N LYS A 200 -21.86 27.48 17.90
CA LYS A 200 -23.18 26.89 18.19
C LYS A 200 -24.33 27.89 18.15
N ALA A 201 -24.09 29.12 18.57
CA ALA A 201 -25.13 30.14 18.75
C ALA A 201 -25.14 31.22 17.64
N VAL A 202 -24.37 31.04 16.56
CA VAL A 202 -24.34 32.00 15.45
C VAL A 202 -25.63 31.89 14.62
N GLU A 203 -26.12 33.02 14.11
CA GLU A 203 -27.31 33.04 13.23
C GLU A 203 -27.05 32.31 11.89
N PHE A 204 -25.79 32.17 11.50
CA PHE A 204 -25.41 31.53 10.26
C PHE A 204 -25.58 30.01 10.34
N ALA A 205 -26.71 29.53 9.82
CA ALA A 205 -27.15 28.13 9.91
C ALA A 205 -26.14 27.10 9.36
N VAL A 206 -25.28 27.49 8.40
CA VAL A 206 -24.24 26.61 7.85
C VAL A 206 -23.21 26.20 8.91
N PHE A 207 -22.96 27.06 9.92
CA PHE A 207 -22.13 26.72 11.08
C PHE A 207 -22.96 26.17 12.23
N ALA A 208 -24.06 26.84 12.59
CA ALA A 208 -24.86 26.44 13.75
C ALA A 208 -25.51 25.06 13.60
N GLY A 209 -25.90 24.66 12.38
CA GLY A 209 -26.47 23.34 12.12
C GLY A 209 -25.50 22.20 12.48
N PRO A 210 -24.35 22.08 11.78
CA PRO A 210 -23.35 21.06 12.10
C PRO A 210 -22.76 21.17 13.51
N ALA A 211 -22.69 22.37 14.09
CA ALA A 211 -22.18 22.57 15.45
C ALA A 211 -23.10 22.05 16.56
N ASN A 212 -24.42 21.97 16.30
CA ASN A 212 -25.41 21.46 17.24
C ASN A 212 -25.85 20.01 16.95
N ASP A 213 -25.47 19.45 15.79
CA ASP A 213 -25.67 18.03 15.49
C ASP A 213 -24.55 17.18 16.13
N PRO A 214 -24.87 16.18 16.99
CA PRO A 214 -23.85 15.28 17.54
C PRO A 214 -23.12 14.42 16.49
N LYS A 215 -23.63 14.33 15.25
CA LYS A 215 -22.96 13.70 14.10
C LYS A 215 -22.26 14.72 13.20
N GLY A 216 -22.39 16.01 13.50
CA GLY A 216 -21.79 17.11 12.75
C GLY A 216 -20.42 17.51 13.28
N ARG A 217 -19.71 18.31 12.47
CA ARG A 217 -18.39 18.84 12.80
C ARG A 217 -18.17 20.18 12.12
N VAL A 218 -17.50 21.10 12.81
CA VAL A 218 -16.96 22.34 12.21
C VAL A 218 -15.48 22.40 12.55
N ALA A 219 -14.64 22.27 11.52
CA ALA A 219 -13.19 22.31 11.64
C ALA A 219 -12.60 23.44 10.79
N ALA A 220 -11.65 24.17 11.35
CA ALA A 220 -10.91 25.21 10.68
C ALA A 220 -9.54 24.69 10.22
N LEU A 221 -9.09 25.15 9.05
CA LEU A 221 -7.75 24.90 8.53
C LEU A 221 -7.01 26.24 8.39
N ARG A 222 -5.97 26.44 9.19
CA ARG A 222 -5.11 27.62 9.05
C ARG A 222 -4.13 27.40 7.91
N VAL A 223 -4.17 28.27 6.90
CA VAL A 223 -3.19 28.30 5.80
C VAL A 223 -2.22 29.48 6.00
N PRO A 224 -0.96 29.24 6.41
CA PRO A 224 0.02 30.31 6.58
C PRO A 224 0.26 31.07 5.28
N GLY A 225 0.13 32.40 5.31
CA GLY A 225 0.26 33.25 4.11
C GLY A 225 -0.89 33.12 3.10
N GLY A 226 -1.93 32.34 3.39
CA GLY A 226 -3.02 32.05 2.43
C GLY A 226 -3.80 33.27 1.96
N ALA A 227 -3.76 34.39 2.70
CA ALA A 227 -4.41 35.63 2.30
C ALA A 227 -3.83 36.25 1.01
N ALA A 228 -2.58 35.92 0.64
CA ALA A 228 -1.93 36.44 -0.57
C ALA A 228 -2.17 35.57 -1.83
N LEU A 229 -2.94 34.47 -1.72
CA LEU A 229 -3.22 33.55 -2.83
C LEU A 229 -4.44 33.97 -3.68
N SER A 230 -5.20 34.98 -3.25
CA SER A 230 -6.38 35.51 -3.96
C SER A 230 -6.06 36.73 -4.80
#